data_AF-A0A963HZ06-F1
#
_entry.id   AF-A0A963HZ06-F1
#
_cell.length_a   1.000
_cell.length_b   1.000
_cell.length_c   1.000
_cell.angle_alpha   90.00
_cell.angle_beta   90.00
_cell.angle_gamma   90.00
#
_symmetry.space_group_name_H-M   'P 1'
#
loop_
_entity.id
_entity.type
_entity.pdbx_description
1 polymer ?
#
loop_
_entity_poly.entity_id
_entity_poly.type
_entity_poly.pdbx_seq_one_letter_code
_entity_poly.pdbx_strand_id
1 'polypeptide(L)' 'MDTRYLDDLHAGQRFESGGITLTEAEIIDFAWRYDPQPFHLDANAAAESPYGG' A
#
# COMPACT_ATOMS: atom_id res chain seq x y z
N MET A 1 11.16 18.37 5.83
CA MET A 1 10.92 18.46 4.37
C MET A 1 10.82 19.93 4.05
N ASP A 2 11.67 20.41 3.16
CA ASP A 2 11.64 21.82 2.76
C ASP A 2 10.44 22.05 1.83
N THR A 3 9.77 23.19 2.01
CA THR A 3 8.68 23.60 1.13
C THR A 3 9.22 23.80 -0.28
N ARG A 4 8.59 23.14 -1.26
CA ARG A 4 8.88 23.32 -2.68
C ARG A 4 7.74 24.09 -3.32
N TYR A 5 8.06 25.02 -4.20
CA TYR A 5 7.10 25.74 -5.03
C TYR A 5 7.05 25.15 -6.44
N LEU A 6 6.07 25.58 -7.23
CA LEU A 6 5.86 25.05 -8.57
C LEU A 6 7.12 25.21 -9.45
N ASP A 7 7.80 26.35 -9.36
CA ASP A 7 8.96 26.68 -10.19
C ASP A 7 10.23 25.87 -9.82
N ASP A 8 10.23 25.18 -8.68
CA ASP A 8 11.32 24.27 -8.27
C ASP A 8 11.19 22.88 -8.93
N LEU A 9 10.03 22.58 -9.52
CA LEU A 9 9.72 21.30 -10.14
C LEU A 9 10.08 21.32 -11.63
N HIS A 10 10.51 20.17 -12.15
CA HIS A 10 10.81 20.02 -13.57
C HIS A 10 10.34 18.68 -14.13
N ALA A 11 10.07 18.64 -15.44
CA ALA A 11 9.64 17.41 -16.11
C ALA A 11 10.71 16.31 -15.96
N GLY A 12 10.27 15.12 -15.54
CA GLY A 12 11.17 13.99 -15.28
C GLY A 12 11.77 13.95 -13.89
N GLN A 13 11.48 14.92 -13.01
CA GLN A 13 11.88 14.86 -11.62
C GLN A 13 11.28 13.64 -10.92
N ARG A 14 12.10 12.94 -10.12
CA ARG A 14 11.72 11.75 -9.36
C ARG A 14 11.96 11.99 -7.88
N PHE A 15 11.05 11.47 -7.07
CA PHE A 15 11.19 11.43 -5.61
C PHE A 15 11.17 9.98 -5.17
N GLU A 16 12.00 9.67 -4.19
CA GLU A 16 12.03 8.37 -3.55
C GLU A 16 11.63 8.56 -2.09
N SER A 17 10.65 7.80 -1.64
CA SER A 17 10.29 7.72 -0.23
C SER A 17 11.18 6.72 0.46
N GLY A 18 11.23 6.78 1.79
CA GLY A 18 11.70 5.63 2.56
C GLY A 18 10.83 4.40 2.26
N GLY A 19 11.44 3.22 2.30
CA GLY A 19 10.70 1.96 2.31
C GLY A 19 9.99 1.75 3.65
N ILE A 20 8.90 0.98 3.62
CA ILE A 20 8.19 0.51 4.81
C ILE A 20 7.95 -0.99 4.67
N THR A 21 8.09 -1.73 5.77
CA THR A 21 7.65 -3.12 5.85
C THR A 21 6.17 -3.13 6.11
N LEU A 22 5.38 -3.65 5.17
CA LEU A 22 3.95 -3.86 5.37
C LEU A 22 3.74 -5.17 6.12
N THR A 23 3.05 -5.09 7.26
CA THR A 23 2.73 -6.26 8.09
C THR A 23 1.34 -6.80 7.78
N GLU A 24 1.13 -8.09 8.03
CA GLU A 24 -0.20 -8.72 7.92
C GLU A 24 -1.27 -7.98 8.74
N ALA A 25 -0.91 -7.53 9.95
CA ALA A 25 -1.83 -6.80 10.81
C ALA A 25 -2.29 -5.47 10.19
N GLU A 26 -1.41 -4.75 9.51
CA GLU A 26 -1.76 -3.50 8.81
C GLU A 26 -2.66 -3.75 7.60
N ILE A 27 -2.43 -4.85 6.87
CA ILE A 27 -3.28 -5.27 5.75
C ILE A 27 -4.70 -5.56 6.26
N ILE A 28 -4.80 -6.36 7.33
CA ILE A 28 -6.09 -6.76 7.93
C ILE A 28 -6.82 -5.55 8.51
N ASP A 29 -6.14 -4.64 9.22
CA ASP A 29 -6.77 -3.42 9.79
C ASP A 29 -7.32 -2.51 8.68
N PHE A 30 -6.54 -2.29 7.62
CA PHE A 30 -6.99 -1.52 6.46
C PHE A 30 -8.21 -2.17 5.80
N ALA A 31 -8.15 -3.48 5.54
CA ALA A 31 -9.21 -4.23 4.89
C ALA A 31 -10.51 -4.18 5.70
N TRP A 32 -10.44 -4.38 7.03
CA TRP A 32 -11.61 -4.25 7.90
C TRP A 32 -12.29 -2.89 7.80
N ARG A 33 -11.52 -1.81 7.65
CA ARG A 33 -12.05 -0.45 7.61
C ARG A 33 -12.57 -0.05 6.24
N TYR A 34 -11.90 -0.47 5.17
CA TYR A 34 -12.12 0.12 3.85
C TYR A 34 -12.51 -0.87 2.76
N ASP A 35 -12.07 -2.13 2.83
CA ASP A 35 -12.34 -3.11 1.78
C ASP A 35 -12.23 -4.56 2.30
N PRO A 36 -13.29 -5.08 2.96
CA PRO A 36 -13.26 -6.37 3.65
C PRO A 36 -13.47 -7.53 2.68
N GLN A 37 -12.72 -7.57 1.57
CA GLN A 37 -12.71 -8.73 0.69
C GLN A 37 -12.10 -9.93 1.44
N PRO A 38 -12.67 -11.14 1.31
CA PRO A 38 -12.21 -12.31 2.08
C PRO A 38 -10.71 -12.60 1.94
N PHE A 39 -10.15 -12.41 0.74
CA PHE A 39 -8.73 -12.64 0.48
C PHE A 39 -7.79 -11.59 1.09
N HIS A 40 -8.31 -10.49 1.67
CA HIS A 40 -7.51 -9.57 2.49
C HIS A 40 -7.51 -9.93 3.98
N LEU A 41 -8.43 -10.80 4.42
CA LEU A 41 -8.71 -11.04 5.83
C LEU A 41 -8.39 -12.47 6.28
N ASP A 42 -8.36 -13.43 5.35
CA ASP A 42 -8.13 -14.84 5.63
C ASP A 42 -7.11 -15.42 4.65
N ALA A 43 -6.05 -16.00 5.19
CA ALA A 43 -4.94 -16.54 4.39
C ALA A 43 -5.35 -17.74 3.52
N ASN A 44 -6.35 -18.54 3.93
CA ASN A 44 -6.82 -19.66 3.11
C ASN A 44 -7.65 -19.14 1.93
N ALA A 45 -8.53 -18.17 2.17
CA ALA A 45 -9.27 -17.49 1.11
C ALA A 45 -8.32 -16.75 0.14
N ALA A 46 -7.22 -16.20 0.66
CA ALA A 46 -6.18 -15.59 -0.16
C ALA A 46 -5.48 -16.62 -1.06
N ALA A 47 -5.10 -17.78 -0.50
CA ALA A 47 -4.46 -18.87 -1.25
C ALA A 47 -5.35 -19.43 -2.36
N GLU A 48 -6.67 -19.44 -2.16
CA GLU A 48 -7.66 -19.87 -3.17
C GLU A 48 -8.03 -18.76 -4.16
N SER A 49 -7.61 -17.53 -3.91
CA SER A 49 -7.85 -16.41 -4.82
C SER A 49 -6.94 -16.48 -6.06
N PRO A 50 -7.25 -15.72 -7.13
CA PRO A 50 -6.36 -15.62 -8.30
C PRO A 50 -4.94 -15.11 -7.99
N TYR A 51 -4.73 -14.52 -6.81
CA TYR A 51 -3.44 -13.98 -6.38
C TYR A 51 -2.55 -15.04 -5.70
N GLY A 52 -3.12 -16.15 -5.25
CA GLY A 52 -2.37 -17.31 -4.75
C GLY A 52 -1.83 -17.20 -3.31
N GLY A 53 -2.35 -16.25 -2.53
CA GLY A 53 -1.88 -15.93 -1.18
C GLY A 53 -1.14 -14.61 -1.13
#